data_AF-A0A849GVW5-F1
#
_entry.id   AF-A0A849GVW5-F1
#
_cell.length_a   1.000
_cell.length_b   1.000
_cell.length_c   1.000
_cell.angle_alpha   90.00
_cell.angle_beta   90.00
_cell.angle_gamma   90.00
#
_symmetry.space_group_name_H-M   'P 1'
#
loop_
_entity.id
_entity.type
_entity.pdbx_description
1 polymer ?
#
loop_
_entity_poly.entity_id
_entity_poly.type
_entity_poly.pdbx_seq_one_letter_code
_entity_poly.pdbx_strand_id
1 'polypeptide(L)'
;MEDATKTEADRVFSEALERTGARDPRDFYRKSLRGLRQVNPKGYQEAVAHYQDVLVPSIANGEAEPLQAWREYGRLIAEVTVSGRTVAIDETGRAQPYEPEVPMERLVLHIPDTKSGRAILVSLPPTPSSAQRATYELLVAGKHRLPDPG
;
A
#
# COMPACT_ATOMS: atom_id res chain seq x y z
N MET A 1 -23.28 -6.15 0.48
CA MET A 1 -22.58 -5.67 1.68
C MET A 1 -23.51 -4.70 2.38
N GLU A 2 -23.85 -4.95 3.64
CA GLU A 2 -24.74 -4.06 4.38
C GLU A 2 -24.03 -2.71 4.62
N ASP A 3 -24.74 -1.60 4.40
CA ASP A 3 -24.19 -0.25 4.59
C ASP A 3 -23.57 -0.07 5.99
N ALA A 4 -24.13 -0.76 7.00
CA ALA A 4 -23.63 -0.77 8.37
C ALA A 4 -22.20 -1.33 8.50
N THR A 5 -21.86 -2.42 7.82
CA THR A 5 -20.51 -3.03 7.88
C THR A 5 -19.46 -2.06 7.34
N LYS A 6 -19.78 -1.38 6.24
CA LYS A 6 -18.88 -0.41 5.64
C LYS A 6 -18.71 0.82 6.53
N THR A 7 -19.80 1.34 7.09
CA THR A 7 -19.75 2.45 8.05
C THR A 7 -18.88 2.12 9.26
N GLU A 8 -19.00 0.90 9.80
CA GLU A 8 -18.19 0.46 10.93
C GLU A 8 -16.71 0.33 10.57
N ALA A 9 -16.38 -0.30 9.43
CA ALA A 9 -15.00 -0.38 8.97
C ALA A 9 -14.37 1.01 8.76
N ASP A 10 -15.13 1.96 8.18
CA ASP A 10 -14.68 3.34 7.98
C ASP A 10 -14.48 4.07 9.32
N ARG A 11 -15.35 3.85 10.32
CA ARG A 11 -15.20 4.41 11.68
C ARG A 11 -13.93 3.90 12.35
N VAL A 12 -13.77 2.57 12.44
CA VAL A 12 -12.62 1.89 13.07
C VAL A 12 -11.32 2.32 12.40
N PHE A 13 -11.32 2.41 11.07
CA PHE A 13 -10.14 2.86 10.33
C PHE A 13 -9.80 4.32 10.60
N SER A 14 -10.79 5.21 10.67
CA SER A 14 -10.57 6.63 10.96
C SER A 14 -9.98 6.84 12.36
N GLU A 15 -10.48 6.11 13.37
CA GLU A 15 -9.92 6.11 14.72
C GLU A 15 -8.46 5.62 14.75
N ALA A 16 -8.13 4.61 13.94
CA ALA A 16 -6.76 4.12 13.82
C ALA A 16 -5.82 5.17 13.19
N LEU A 17 -6.28 5.91 12.17
CA LEU A 17 -5.53 7.01 11.56
C LEU A 17 -5.29 8.14 12.56
N GLU A 18 -6.33 8.57 13.28
CA GLU A 18 -6.23 9.64 14.28
C GLU A 18 -5.26 9.28 15.41
N ARG A 19 -5.35 8.04 15.92
CA ARG A 19 -4.48 7.54 16.99
C ARG A 19 -3.00 7.47 16.59
N THR A 20 -2.72 7.16 15.34
CA THR A 20 -1.34 6.90 14.87
C THR A 20 -0.72 8.08 14.14
N GLY A 21 -1.52 9.06 13.72
CA GLY A 21 -1.08 10.14 12.83
C GLY A 21 -0.67 9.65 11.44
N ALA A 22 -1.05 8.43 11.06
CA ALA A 22 -0.74 7.88 9.75
C ALA A 22 -1.44 8.67 8.65
N ARG A 23 -0.78 8.78 7.50
CA ARG A 23 -1.41 9.35 6.30
C ARG A 23 -2.45 8.37 5.75
N ASP A 24 -3.60 8.86 5.32
CA ASP A 24 -4.65 8.02 4.74
C ASP A 24 -4.16 7.30 3.46
N PRO A 25 -4.05 5.97 3.46
CA PRO A 25 -3.57 5.21 2.32
C PRO A 25 -4.52 5.18 1.12
N ARG A 26 -5.81 5.46 1.33
CA ARG A 26 -6.82 5.52 0.26
C ARG A 26 -6.46 6.57 -0.80
N ASP A 27 -5.74 7.63 -0.42
CA ASP A 27 -5.35 8.70 -1.34
C ASP A 27 -4.43 8.21 -2.46
N PHE A 28 -3.45 7.37 -2.14
CA PHE A 28 -2.55 6.82 -3.15
C PHE A 28 -3.18 5.65 -3.91
N TYR A 29 -3.98 4.81 -3.25
CA TYR A 29 -4.67 3.70 -3.93
C TYR A 29 -5.67 4.16 -4.98
N ARG A 30 -6.40 5.25 -4.76
CA ARG A 30 -7.34 5.79 -5.78
C ARG A 30 -6.64 6.08 -7.10
N LYS A 31 -5.40 6.57 -7.06
CA LYS A 31 -4.61 6.82 -8.28
C LYS A 31 -4.23 5.51 -8.96
N SER A 32 -3.75 4.53 -8.20
CA SER A 32 -3.37 3.20 -8.73
C SER A 32 -4.57 2.45 -9.32
N LEU A 33 -5.72 2.43 -8.63
CA LEU A 33 -6.95 1.79 -9.09
C LEU A 33 -7.49 2.40 -10.40
N ARG A 34 -7.38 3.72 -10.58
CA ARG A 34 -7.75 4.36 -11.85
C ARG A 34 -6.87 3.90 -13.01
N GLY A 35 -5.56 3.80 -12.78
CA GLY A 35 -4.63 3.25 -13.78
C GLY A 35 -4.91 1.78 -14.07
N LEU A 36 -5.08 0.99 -13.01
CA LEU A 36 -5.37 -0.44 -13.07
C LEU A 36 -6.60 -0.75 -13.91
N ARG A 37 -7.69 0.02 -13.75
CA ARG A 37 -8.92 -0.15 -14.54
C ARG A 37 -8.69 -0.04 -16.05
N GLN A 38 -7.70 0.74 -16.49
CA GLN A 38 -7.40 0.93 -17.91
C GLN A 38 -6.46 -0.15 -18.45
N VAL A 39 -5.45 -0.54 -17.66
CA VAL A 39 -4.37 -1.44 -18.12
C VAL A 39 -4.65 -2.92 -17.84
N ASN A 40 -5.38 -3.21 -16.77
CA ASN A 40 -5.74 -4.57 -16.36
C ASN A 40 -7.14 -4.58 -15.68
N PRO A 41 -8.23 -4.60 -16.48
CA PRO A 41 -9.59 -4.63 -15.95
C PRO A 41 -9.88 -5.83 -15.03
N LYS A 42 -9.23 -6.98 -15.28
CA LYS A 42 -9.37 -8.17 -14.43
C LYS A 42 -8.75 -7.96 -13.05
N GLY A 43 -7.53 -7.40 -13.00
CA GLY A 43 -6.89 -7.03 -11.73
C GLY A 43 -7.69 -5.96 -10.98
N TYR A 44 -8.34 -5.04 -11.68
CA TYR A 44 -9.25 -4.08 -11.04
C TYR A 44 -10.46 -4.77 -10.39
N GLN A 45 -11.08 -5.74 -11.07
CA GLN A 45 -12.19 -6.51 -10.50
C GLN A 45 -11.74 -7.31 -9.28
N GLU A 46 -10.54 -7.90 -9.32
CA GLU A 46 -9.96 -8.61 -8.18
C GLU A 46 -9.73 -7.71 -6.98
N ALA A 47 -9.17 -6.51 -7.19
CA ALA A 47 -9.00 -5.53 -6.12
C ALA A 47 -10.35 -5.10 -5.53
N VAL A 48 -11.37 -4.88 -6.37
CA VAL A 48 -12.73 -4.54 -5.90
C VAL A 48 -13.33 -5.68 -5.08
N ALA A 49 -13.22 -6.93 -5.55
CA ALA A 49 -13.72 -8.10 -4.82
C ALA A 49 -13.01 -8.23 -3.47
N HIS A 50 -11.68 -8.13 -3.42
CA HIS A 50 -10.94 -8.19 -2.17
C HIS A 50 -11.32 -7.07 -1.18
N TYR A 51 -11.53 -5.84 -1.68
CA TYR A 51 -12.02 -4.74 -0.86
C TYR A 51 -13.38 -5.09 -0.22
N GLN A 52 -14.29 -5.67 -1.01
CA GLN A 52 -15.66 -5.93 -0.57
C GLN A 52 -15.80 -7.16 0.32
N ASP A 53 -15.09 -8.23 -0.03
CA ASP A 53 -15.31 -9.56 0.54
C ASP A 53 -14.31 -9.87 1.66
N VAL A 54 -13.18 -9.14 1.72
CA VAL A 54 -12.11 -9.39 2.71
C VAL A 54 -11.85 -8.16 3.56
N LEU A 55 -11.40 -7.05 2.97
CA LEU A 55 -10.88 -5.90 3.73
C LEU A 55 -11.95 -5.26 4.63
N VAL A 56 -13.10 -4.91 4.06
CA VAL A 56 -14.16 -4.24 4.82
C VAL A 56 -14.71 -5.13 5.94
N PRO A 57 -15.09 -6.40 5.68
CA PRO A 57 -15.52 -7.31 6.74
C PRO A 57 -14.48 -7.53 7.84
N SER A 58 -13.20 -7.74 7.49
CA SER A 58 -12.16 -8.05 8.48
C SER A 58 -11.91 -6.88 9.44
N ILE A 59 -11.99 -5.65 8.95
CA ILE A 59 -11.86 -4.45 9.79
C ILE A 59 -13.12 -4.26 10.64
N ALA A 60 -14.31 -4.35 10.05
CA ALA A 60 -15.57 -4.14 10.76
C ALA A 60 -15.78 -5.15 11.91
N ASN A 61 -15.36 -6.40 11.71
CA ASN A 61 -15.49 -7.46 12.71
C ASN A 61 -14.35 -7.45 13.75
N GLY A 62 -13.36 -6.58 13.60
CA GLY A 62 -12.17 -6.54 14.47
C GLY A 62 -11.21 -7.72 14.29
N GLU A 63 -11.34 -8.47 13.20
CA GLU A 63 -10.47 -9.62 12.87
C GLU A 63 -9.08 -9.18 12.39
N ALA A 64 -8.98 -7.98 11.83
CA ALA A 64 -7.72 -7.42 11.33
C ALA A 64 -7.42 -6.05 11.94
N GLU A 65 -6.14 -5.77 12.19
CA GLU A 65 -5.69 -4.43 12.54
C GLU A 65 -5.87 -3.51 11.31
N PRO A 66 -6.55 -2.35 11.45
CA PRO A 66 -6.97 -1.56 10.29
C PRO A 66 -5.84 -1.11 9.38
N LEU A 67 -4.75 -0.58 9.93
CA LEU A 67 -3.65 -0.05 9.11
C LEU A 67 -2.88 -1.16 8.39
N GLN A 68 -2.68 -2.30 9.05
CA GLN A 68 -2.08 -3.49 8.45
C GLN A 68 -2.96 -4.05 7.34
N ALA A 69 -4.27 -4.16 7.56
CA ALA A 69 -5.21 -4.64 6.55
C ALA A 69 -5.21 -3.74 5.30
N TRP A 70 -5.20 -2.42 5.48
CA TRP A 70 -5.07 -1.47 4.38
C TRP A 70 -3.71 -1.52 3.68
N ARG A 71 -2.62 -1.84 4.38
CA ARG A 71 -1.29 -2.07 3.78
C ARG A 71 -1.29 -3.31 2.89
N GLU A 72 -1.85 -4.42 3.36
CA GLU A 72 -1.98 -5.65 2.57
C GLU A 72 -2.84 -5.42 1.32
N TYR A 73 -3.95 -4.69 1.45
CA TYR A 73 -4.75 -4.33 0.29
C TYR A 73 -3.97 -3.47 -0.73
N GLY A 74 -3.12 -2.55 -0.25
CA GLY A 74 -2.21 -1.80 -1.11
C GLY A 74 -1.19 -2.66 -1.86
N ARG A 75 -0.65 -3.67 -1.17
CA ARG A 75 0.27 -4.64 -1.75
C ARG A 75 -0.42 -5.43 -2.85
N LEU A 76 -1.63 -5.91 -2.61
CA LEU A 76 -2.46 -6.58 -3.63
C LEU A 76 -2.66 -5.69 -4.85
N ILE A 77 -3.09 -4.43 -4.67
CA ILE A 77 -3.28 -3.49 -5.78
C ILE A 77 -1.99 -3.37 -6.60
N ALA A 78 -0.83 -3.25 -5.94
CA ALA A 78 0.44 -3.10 -6.62
C ALA A 78 0.80 -4.36 -7.45
N GLU A 79 0.62 -5.55 -6.87
CA GLU A 79 0.93 -6.84 -7.52
C GLU A 79 0.04 -7.12 -8.73
N VAL A 80 -1.26 -6.80 -8.66
CA VAL A 80 -2.15 -6.94 -9.82
C VAL A 80 -1.95 -5.85 -10.86
N THR A 81 -1.27 -4.76 -10.51
CA THR A 81 -0.93 -3.66 -11.44
C THR A 81 0.26 -4.03 -12.31
N VAL A 82 1.30 -4.61 -11.73
CA VAL A 82 2.53 -4.95 -12.46
C VAL A 82 3.28 -6.06 -11.72
N SER A 83 3.90 -6.97 -12.48
CA SER A 83 4.82 -7.95 -11.91
C SER A 83 6.05 -7.27 -11.29
N GLY A 84 6.45 -7.75 -10.13
CA GLY A 84 7.52 -7.17 -9.35
C GLY A 84 7.64 -7.80 -7.97
N ARG A 85 8.40 -7.13 -7.12
CA ARG A 85 8.64 -7.54 -5.73
C ARG A 85 8.31 -6.43 -4.76
N THR A 86 7.70 -6.79 -3.64
CA THR A 86 7.43 -5.85 -2.55
C THR A 86 8.58 -5.88 -1.55
N VAL A 87 9.07 -4.70 -1.16
CA VAL A 87 10.16 -4.52 -0.21
C VAL A 87 9.74 -3.60 0.93
N ALA A 88 10.24 -3.88 2.12
CA ALA A 88 10.16 -3.01 3.28
C ALA A 88 11.51 -2.30 3.48
N ILE A 89 11.46 -1.00 3.73
CA ILE A 89 12.63 -0.13 3.89
C ILE A 89 12.66 0.36 5.33
N ASP A 90 13.76 0.06 6.04
CA ASP A 90 13.97 0.52 7.42
C ASP A 90 14.34 2.00 7.51
N GLU A 91 14.47 2.48 8.75
CA GLU A 91 14.85 3.87 9.04
C GLU A 91 16.24 4.26 8.52
N THR A 92 17.11 3.28 8.25
CA THR A 92 18.45 3.49 7.67
C THR A 92 18.44 3.54 6.14
N GLY A 93 17.30 3.21 5.51
CA GLY A 93 17.14 3.14 4.06
C GLY A 93 17.47 1.75 3.47
N ARG A 94 17.70 0.73 4.30
CA ARG A 94 17.97 -0.63 3.81
C ARG A 94 16.67 -1.31 3.44
N ALA A 95 16.65 -1.90 2.25
CA ALA A 95 15.53 -2.69 1.76
C ALA A 95 15.69 -4.16 2.14
N GLN A 96 14.60 -4.77 2.58
CA GLN A 96 14.46 -6.20 2.80
C GLN A 96 13.19 -6.70 2.09
N PRO A 97 13.09 -8.00 1.75
CA PRO A 97 11.84 -8.59 1.30
C PRO A 97 10.71 -8.25 2.28
N TYR A 98 9.53 -7.96 1.73
CA TYR A 98 8.36 -7.68 2.56
C TYR A 98 7.82 -8.97 3.20
N GLU A 99 7.51 -8.87 4.49
CA GLU A 99 6.76 -9.87 5.26
C GLU A 99 5.55 -9.18 5.92
N PRO A 100 4.38 -9.84 6.03
CA PRO A 100 3.17 -9.22 6.59
C PRO A 100 3.34 -8.66 8.00
N GLU A 101 4.26 -9.20 8.80
CA GLU A 101 4.51 -8.82 10.18
C GLU A 101 5.46 -7.62 10.32
N VAL A 102 5.95 -7.04 9.22
CA VAL A 102 6.87 -5.91 9.31
C VAL A 102 6.21 -4.73 10.04
N PRO A 103 6.97 -3.98 10.88
CA PRO A 103 6.44 -2.85 11.61
C PRO A 103 5.86 -1.74 10.71
N MET A 104 4.91 -0.96 11.22
CA MET A 104 4.25 0.12 10.46
C MET A 104 5.18 1.31 10.21
N GLU A 105 6.32 1.37 10.89
CA GLU A 105 7.41 2.34 10.72
C GLU A 105 8.23 2.05 9.45
N ARG A 106 8.01 0.93 8.78
CA ARG A 106 8.66 0.60 7.51
C ARG A 106 7.97 1.30 6.33
N LEU A 107 8.77 1.93 5.46
CA LEU A 107 8.32 2.34 4.13
C LEU A 107 8.20 1.09 3.26
N VAL A 108 7.01 0.84 2.71
CA VAL A 108 6.77 -0.34 1.87
C VAL A 108 6.51 0.10 0.44
N LEU A 109 7.32 -0.44 -0.48
CA LEU A 109 7.24 -0.16 -1.90
C LEU A 109 7.13 -1.46 -2.68
N HIS A 110 6.36 -1.43 -3.76
CA HIS A 110 6.39 -2.46 -4.78
C HIS A 110 7.28 -2.00 -5.94
N ILE A 111 8.28 -2.81 -6.26
CA ILE A 111 9.32 -2.54 -7.26
C ILE A 111 9.03 -3.40 -8.49
N PRO A 112 8.62 -2.82 -9.62
CA PRO A 112 8.35 -3.57 -10.84
C PRO A 112 9.60 -4.29 -11.36
N ASP A 113 9.43 -5.47 -11.97
CA ASP A 113 10.53 -6.19 -12.63
C ASP A 113 11.02 -5.45 -13.89
N THR A 114 10.16 -4.61 -14.47
CA THR A 114 10.48 -3.85 -15.66
C THR A 114 11.43 -2.69 -15.35
N LYS A 115 12.52 -2.61 -16.12
CA LYS A 115 13.61 -1.64 -15.91
C LYS A 115 13.20 -0.17 -15.98
N SER A 116 12.09 0.16 -16.65
CA SER A 116 11.56 1.51 -16.75
C SER A 116 10.38 1.78 -15.82
N GLY A 117 9.98 0.80 -15.01
CA GLY A 117 8.87 0.90 -14.08
C GLY A 117 9.16 1.89 -12.95
N ARG A 118 8.10 2.55 -12.46
CA ARG A 118 8.17 3.35 -11.24
C ARG A 118 7.78 2.50 -10.05
N ALA A 119 8.43 2.71 -8.92
CA ALA A 119 7.99 2.10 -7.67
C ALA A 119 6.56 2.54 -7.34
N ILE A 120 5.75 1.60 -6.87
CA ILE A 120 4.40 1.86 -6.39
C ILE A 120 4.47 1.93 -4.86
N LEU A 121 3.99 3.03 -4.28
CA LEU A 121 3.86 3.15 -2.83
C LEU A 121 2.79 2.19 -2.33
N VAL A 122 3.17 1.30 -1.41
CA VAL A 122 2.26 0.39 -0.71
C VAL A 122 1.92 0.92 0.68
N SER A 123 2.90 1.43 1.43
CA SER A 123 2.65 2.08 2.72
C SER A 123 3.71 3.12 3.03
N LEU A 124 3.29 4.25 3.59
CA LEU A 124 4.17 5.30 4.08
C LEU A 124 4.07 5.32 5.62
N PRO A 125 5.19 5.22 6.35
CA PRO A 125 5.14 5.29 7.81
C PRO A 125 4.68 6.68 8.26
N PRO A 126 4.02 6.81 9.44
CA PRO A 126 3.52 8.10 9.93
C PRO A 126 4.63 9.15 10.08
N THR A 127 5.79 8.72 10.56
CA THR A 127 6.97 9.56 10.78
C THR A 127 8.16 8.98 10.02
N PRO A 128 8.26 9.20 8.69
CA PRO A 128 9.35 8.63 7.91
C PRO A 128 10.69 9.25 8.31
N SER A 129 11.72 8.42 8.45
CA SER A 129 13.10 8.85 8.66
C SER A 129 13.63 9.64 7.46
N SER A 130 14.75 10.34 7.62
CA SER A 130 15.40 11.04 6.50
C SER A 130 15.72 10.12 5.32
N ALA A 131 16.18 8.89 5.58
CA ALA A 131 16.50 7.91 4.54
C ALA A 131 15.25 7.40 3.82
N GLN A 132 14.17 7.15 4.57
CA GLN A 132 12.89 6.73 3.99
C GLN A 132 12.26 7.84 3.15
N ARG A 133 12.30 9.10 3.63
CA ARG A 133 11.83 10.27 2.86
C ARG A 133 12.59 10.41 1.56
N ALA A 134 13.92 10.37 1.61
CA ALA A 134 14.77 10.45 0.42
C ALA A 134 14.45 9.32 -0.57
N THR A 135 14.19 8.10 -0.08
CA THR A 135 13.82 6.96 -0.93
C THR A 135 12.45 7.16 -1.59
N TYR A 136 11.45 7.60 -0.82
CA TYR A 136 10.12 7.93 -1.35
C TYR A 136 10.19 9.05 -2.40
N GLU A 137 10.95 10.11 -2.12
CA GLU A 137 11.15 11.23 -3.04
C GLU A 137 11.84 10.80 -4.32
N LEU A 138 12.85 9.94 -4.25
CA LEU A 138 13.57 9.46 -5.41
C LEU A 138 12.72 8.53 -6.29
N LEU A 139 12.08 7.52 -5.68
CA LEU A 139 11.50 6.39 -6.40
C LEU A 139 10.00 6.53 -6.70
N VAL A 140 9.28 7.34 -5.91
CA VAL A 140 7.82 7.48 -6.02
C VAL A 140 7.42 8.87 -6.48
N ALA A 141 7.87 9.92 -5.78
CA ALA A 141 7.50 11.31 -6.11
C ALA A 141 8.33 11.88 -7.26
N GLY A 142 9.58 11.44 -7.38
CA GLY A 142 10.58 11.91 -8.34
C GLY A 142 10.33 11.41 -9.77
N LYS A 143 11.16 11.91 -10.68
CA LYS A 143 11.17 11.47 -12.09
C LYS A 143 12.12 10.30 -12.37
N HIS A 144 12.84 9.81 -11.35
CA HIS A 144 13.85 8.77 -11.54
C HIS A 144 13.19 7.42 -11.82
N ARG A 145 13.82 6.65 -12.72
CA ARG A 145 13.52 5.24 -12.98
C ARG A 145 14.53 4.39 -12.22
N LEU A 146 14.17 3.15 -11.92
CA LEU A 146 15.04 2.23 -11.17
C LEU A 146 16.37 2.03 -11.93
N PRO A 147 17.52 2.11 -11.24
CA PRO A 147 18.82 1.81 -11.85
C PRO A 147 18.97 0.30 -12.11
N ASP A 148 19.83 -0.08 -13.06
CA ASP A 148 20.11 -1.49 -13.37
C ASP A 148 20.67 -2.21 -12.13
N PRO A 149 20.21 -3.45 -11.82
CA PRO A 149 20.88 -4.29 -10.85
C PRO A 149 22.22 -4.76 -11.44
N GLY A 150 23.32 -4.28 -10.87
CA GLY A 150 24.67 -4.77 -11.15
C GLY A 150 24.90 -6.16 -10.59
#